data_AF-A0A2N1RBX2-F1
#
_entry.id   AF-A0A2N1RBX2-F1
#
_cell.length_a   1.000
_cell.length_b   1.000
_cell.length_c   1.000
_cell.angle_alpha   90.00
_cell.angle_beta   90.00
_cell.angle_gamma   90.00
#
_symmetry.space_group_name_H-M   'P 1'
#
loop_
_entity.id
_entity.type
_entity.pdbx_description
1 polymer ?
#
loop_
_entity_poly.entity_id
_entity_poly.type
_entity_poly.pdbx_seq_one_letter_code
_entity_poly.pdbx_strand_id
1 'polypeptide(L)'
;KTRWGFELNMIGKNPRAARYQGVSIKRNIVLAMLLSGAICGLAGSMNTAAIAHRLTKGVDGGYGFTGIIIAWMAGLNPFASIIVAVVMAALTTGAGQLQIAMKLPESMGAVLQGLVLIPLLAGSIFTEHKLKLIKKEAI
;
A
#
# COMPACT_ATOMS: atom_id res chain seq x y z
N LYS A 1 -3.91 -0.02 22.34
CA LYS A 1 -2.68 -0.55 21.70
C LYS A 1 -2.40 -1.94 22.27
N THR A 2 -2.35 -2.98 21.45
CA THR A 2 -1.96 -4.33 21.89
C THR A 2 -0.44 -4.39 22.08
N ARG A 3 0.05 -5.16 23.07
CA ARG A 3 1.50 -5.35 23.30
C ARG A 3 2.23 -5.78 22.02
N TRP A 4 1.59 -6.67 21.29
CA TRP A 4 2.07 -7.24 20.05
C TRP A 4 2.27 -6.20 18.92
N GLY A 5 1.32 -5.27 18.76
CA GLY A 5 1.45 -4.18 17.78
C GLY A 5 2.50 -3.13 18.18
N PHE A 6 2.72 -2.92 19.48
CA PHE A 6 3.76 -2.01 19.96
C PHE A 6 5.16 -2.58 19.74
N GLU A 7 5.36 -3.87 20.04
CA GLU A 7 6.59 -4.59 19.75
C GLU A 7 6.92 -4.58 18.26
N LEU A 8 5.92 -4.78 17.40
CA LEU A 8 6.11 -4.74 15.94
C LEU A 8 6.52 -3.34 15.44
N ASN A 9 5.89 -2.28 15.97
CA ASN A 9 6.26 -0.90 15.62
C ASN A 9 7.67 -0.55 16.11
N MET A 10 8.06 -1.03 17.29
CA MET A 10 9.41 -0.85 17.84
C MET A 10 10.48 -1.58 17.03
N ILE A 11 10.21 -2.82 16.61
CA ILE A 11 11.11 -3.58 15.71
C ILE A 11 11.29 -2.82 14.38
N GLY A 12 10.21 -2.26 13.84
CA GLY A 12 10.25 -1.48 12.60
C GLY A 12 11.04 -0.16 12.70
N LYS A 13 11.04 0.51 13.86
CA LYS A 13 11.78 1.77 14.07
C LYS A 13 13.24 1.56 14.47
N ASN A 14 13.54 0.59 15.34
CA ASN A 14 14.92 0.29 15.72
C ASN A 14 15.06 -1.16 16.25
N PRO A 15 15.57 -2.10 15.43
CA PRO A 15 15.72 -3.50 15.84
C PRO A 15 16.72 -3.69 16.98
N ARG A 16 17.68 -2.76 17.16
CA ARG A 16 18.63 -2.80 18.28
C ARG A 16 17.96 -2.45 19.62
N ALA A 17 17.06 -1.47 19.64
CA ALA A 17 16.33 -1.09 20.85
C ALA A 17 15.34 -2.17 21.30
N ALA A 18 14.69 -2.84 20.34
CA ALA A 18 13.77 -3.95 20.63
C ALA A 18 14.48 -5.15 21.29
N ARG A 19 15.74 -5.42 20.90
CA ARG A 19 16.56 -6.49 21.50
C ARG A 19 16.95 -6.20 22.94
N TYR A 20 17.18 -4.93 23.27
CA TYR A 20 17.46 -4.49 24.65
C TYR A 20 16.24 -4.56 25.58
N GLN A 21 15.02 -4.49 25.05
CA GLN A 21 13.78 -4.63 25.82
C GLN A 21 13.32 -6.09 26.05
N GLY A 22 14.10 -7.09 25.62
CA GLY A 22 13.77 -8.51 25.81
C GLY A 22 12.68 -9.04 24.86
N VAL A 23 12.33 -8.28 23.81
CA VAL A 23 11.35 -8.71 22.81
C VAL A 23 11.96 -9.78 21.92
N SER A 24 11.26 -10.91 21.75
CA SER A 24 11.67 -11.99 20.85
C SER A 24 11.48 -11.59 19.38
N ILE A 25 12.45 -10.87 18.81
CA ILE A 25 12.42 -10.34 17.44
C ILE A 25 12.09 -11.45 16.41
N LYS A 26 12.75 -12.60 16.50
CA LYS A 26 12.54 -13.73 15.57
C LYS A 26 11.09 -14.21 15.55
N ARG A 27 10.46 -14.34 16.72
CA ARG A 27 9.08 -14.84 16.85
C ARG A 27 8.07 -13.84 16.31
N ASN A 28 8.23 -12.55 16.59
CA ASN A 28 7.34 -11.52 16.05
C ASN A 28 7.50 -11.37 14.53
N ILE A 29 8.71 -11.48 13.98
CA ILE A 29 8.92 -11.45 12.53
C ILE A 29 8.24 -12.65 11.86
N VAL A 30 8.46 -13.87 12.37
CA VAL A 30 7.84 -15.09 11.80
C VAL A 30 6.32 -15.03 11.87
N LEU A 31 5.77 -14.60 13.01
CA LEU A 31 4.32 -14.47 13.15
C LEU A 31 3.76 -13.35 12.26
N ALA A 32 4.47 -12.23 12.09
CA ALA A 32 4.05 -11.17 11.17
C ALA A 32 4.07 -11.63 9.71
N MET A 33 5.11 -12.37 9.29
CA MET A 33 5.20 -12.97 7.96
C MET A 33 4.11 -14.02 7.72
N LEU A 34 3.82 -14.87 8.70
CA LEU A 34 2.72 -15.84 8.61
C LEU A 34 1.37 -15.14 8.49
N LEU A 35 1.13 -14.09 9.28
CA LEU A 35 -0.13 -13.35 9.21
C LEU A 35 -0.30 -12.64 7.86
N SER A 36 0.72 -11.89 7.42
CA SER A 36 0.65 -11.18 6.13
C SER A 36 0.57 -12.14 4.96
N GLY A 37 1.34 -13.23 4.98
CA GLY A 37 1.31 -14.28 3.97
C GLY A 37 -0.05 -14.97 3.90
N ALA A 38 -0.68 -15.28 5.04
CA ALA A 38 -2.01 -15.87 5.08
C ALA A 38 -3.07 -14.93 4.47
N ILE A 39 -3.02 -13.63 4.78
CA ILE A 39 -3.96 -12.63 4.24
C ILE A 39 -3.75 -12.45 2.73
N CYS A 40 -2.51 -12.29 2.27
CA CYS A 40 -2.19 -12.15 0.85
C CYS A 40 -2.56 -13.42 0.06
N GLY A 41 -2.29 -14.60 0.62
CA GLY A 41 -2.65 -15.88 0.01
C GLY A 41 -4.16 -16.06 -0.11
N LEU A 42 -4.93 -15.73 0.93
CA LEU A 42 -6.39 -15.74 0.88
C LEU A 42 -6.93 -14.78 -0.18
N ALA A 43 -6.43 -13.55 -0.22
CA ALA A 43 -6.84 -12.56 -1.23
C ALA A 43 -6.54 -13.04 -2.67
N GLY A 44 -5.35 -13.59 -2.92
CA GLY A 44 -4.99 -14.13 -4.24
C GLY A 44 -5.82 -15.37 -4.63
N SER A 45 -6.11 -16.24 -3.66
CA SER A 45 -6.96 -17.43 -3.88
C SER A 45 -8.40 -17.04 -4.23
N MET A 46 -8.94 -16.02 -3.55
CA MET A 46 -10.28 -15.49 -3.81
C MET A 46 -10.35 -14.84 -5.20
N ASN A 47 -9.34 -14.06 -5.60
CA ASN A 47 -9.27 -13.46 -6.93
C ASN A 47 -9.24 -14.53 -8.05
N THR A 48 -8.41 -15.56 -7.86
CA THR A 48 -8.23 -16.62 -8.87
C THR A 48 -9.47 -17.51 -8.98
N ALA A 49 -10.11 -17.83 -7.85
CA ALA A 49 -11.34 -18.62 -7.81
C ALA A 49 -12.55 -17.87 -8.37
N ALA A 50 -12.63 -16.54 -8.17
CA ALA A 50 -13.80 -15.75 -8.54
C ALA A 50 -13.83 -15.31 -10.02
N ILE A 51 -12.69 -14.95 -10.60
CA ILE A 51 -12.67 -14.24 -11.90
C ILE A 51 -12.24 -15.14 -13.05
N ALA A 52 -11.24 -15.99 -12.83
CA ALA A 52 -10.52 -16.57 -13.96
C ALA A 52 -11.11 -17.91 -14.42
N HIS A 53 -11.64 -18.76 -13.52
CA HIS A 53 -12.04 -20.18 -13.76
C HIS A 53 -11.01 -21.05 -14.54
N ARG A 54 -9.87 -20.47 -14.92
CA ARG A 54 -8.71 -20.94 -15.67
C ARG A 54 -7.54 -20.07 -15.23
N LEU A 55 -6.37 -20.65 -14.97
CA LEU A 55 -5.15 -19.87 -14.72
C LEU A 55 -4.79 -19.09 -16.00
N THR A 56 -5.29 -17.86 -16.12
CA THR A 56 -4.84 -16.94 -17.17
C THR A 56 -3.44 -16.43 -16.80
N LYS A 57 -2.57 -16.25 -17.80
CA LYS A 57 -1.24 -15.67 -17.59
C LYS A 57 -1.42 -14.21 -17.13
N GLY A 58 -1.27 -13.98 -15.83
CA GLY A 58 -1.39 -12.63 -15.25
C GLY A 58 -2.31 -12.53 -14.03
N VAL A 59 -2.31 -13.52 -13.13
CA VAL A 59 -3.07 -13.46 -11.86
C VAL A 59 -2.76 -12.19 -11.06
N ASP A 60 -1.52 -11.68 -11.17
CA ASP A 60 -1.13 -10.46 -10.48
C ASP A 60 -1.66 -9.19 -11.15
N GLY A 61 -1.86 -9.16 -12.48
CA GLY A 61 -2.47 -8.03 -13.22
C GLY A 61 -1.89 -6.62 -12.95
N GLY A 62 -0.78 -6.49 -12.22
CA GLY A 62 -0.28 -5.23 -11.68
C GLY A 62 -0.86 -4.80 -10.31
N TYR A 63 -1.76 -5.59 -9.71
CA TYR A 63 -2.38 -5.32 -8.41
C TYR A 63 -1.34 -5.16 -7.28
N GLY A 64 -0.22 -5.89 -7.32
CA GLY A 64 0.87 -5.70 -6.36
C GLY A 64 1.49 -4.30 -6.43
N PHE A 65 1.70 -3.77 -7.63
CA PHE A 65 2.25 -2.42 -7.82
C PHE A 65 1.26 -1.34 -7.39
N THR A 66 -0.02 -1.52 -7.74
CA THR A 66 -1.10 -0.65 -7.25
C THR A 66 -1.21 -0.69 -5.72
N GLY A 67 -0.96 -1.84 -5.09
CA GLY A 67 -0.92 -1.99 -3.64
C GLY A 67 0.16 -1.13 -2.97
N ILE A 68 1.36 -1.04 -3.57
CA ILE A 68 2.44 -0.17 -3.09
C ILE A 68 1.99 1.30 -3.14
N ILE A 69 1.38 1.70 -4.26
CA ILE A 69 0.84 3.05 -4.46
C ILE A 69 -0.19 3.39 -3.37
N ILE A 70 -1.15 2.49 -3.12
CA ILE A 70 -2.19 2.66 -2.10
C ILE A 70 -1.58 2.79 -0.70
N ALA A 71 -0.58 1.97 -0.37
CA ALA A 71 0.07 1.98 0.94
C ALA A 71 0.79 3.30 1.22
N TRP A 72 1.47 3.85 0.21
CA TRP A 72 2.12 5.15 0.28
C TRP A 72 1.12 6.28 0.39
N MET A 73 0.10 6.25 -0.46
CA MET A 73 -0.99 7.22 -0.49
C MET A 73 -1.76 7.31 0.83
N ALA A 74 -1.84 6.20 1.56
CA ALA A 74 -2.45 6.11 2.88
C ALA A 74 -1.54 6.56 4.04
N GLY A 75 -0.30 6.97 3.77
CA GLY A 75 0.65 7.40 4.81
C GLY A 75 1.00 6.29 5.81
N LEU A 76 1.07 5.04 5.35
CA LEU A 76 1.24 3.83 6.20
C LEU A 76 0.18 3.66 7.30
N ASN A 77 -0.95 4.35 7.21
CA ASN A 77 -2.05 4.20 8.16
C ASN A 77 -3.04 3.12 7.67
N PRO A 78 -3.23 2.01 8.41
CA PRO A 78 -4.04 0.88 7.96
C PRO A 78 -5.52 1.20 7.78
N PHE A 79 -6.05 2.22 8.47
CA PHE A 79 -7.45 2.65 8.27
C PHE A 79 -7.61 3.47 6.99
N ALA A 80 -6.64 4.35 6.70
CA ALA A 80 -6.66 5.14 5.48
C ALA A 80 -6.46 4.26 4.23
N SER A 81 -5.66 3.19 4.33
CA SER A 81 -5.42 2.29 3.19
C SER A 81 -6.68 1.58 2.70
N ILE A 82 -7.65 1.30 3.57
CA ILE A 82 -8.92 0.69 3.16
C ILE A 82 -9.73 1.66 2.28
N ILE A 83 -9.85 2.92 2.72
CA ILE A 83 -10.59 3.95 1.97
C ILE A 83 -9.91 4.21 0.63
N VAL A 84 -8.59 4.39 0.63
CA VAL A 84 -7.81 4.62 -0.60
C VAL A 84 -7.90 3.43 -1.55
N ALA A 85 -7.84 2.20 -1.03
CA ALA A 85 -7.96 0.99 -1.85
C ALA A 85 -9.31 0.92 -2.56
N VAL A 86 -10.41 1.28 -1.89
CA VAL A 86 -11.75 1.30 -2.50
C VAL A 86 -11.83 2.33 -3.62
N VAL A 87 -11.32 3.54 -3.39
CA VAL A 87 -11.29 4.59 -4.43
C VAL A 87 -10.45 4.16 -5.63
N MET A 88 -9.27 3.58 -5.38
CA MET A 88 -8.41 3.07 -6.45
C MET A 88 -9.02 1.87 -7.18
N ALA A 89 -9.71 0.97 -6.49
CA ALA A 89 -10.41 -0.15 -7.11
C ALA A 89 -11.53 0.34 -8.05
N ALA A 90 -12.30 1.35 -7.62
CA ALA A 90 -13.33 1.97 -8.45
C ALA A 90 -12.72 2.65 -9.69
N LEU A 91 -11.63 3.39 -9.51
CA LEU A 91 -10.94 4.09 -10.59
C LEU A 91 -10.33 3.12 -11.61
N THR A 92 -9.66 2.06 -11.14
CA THR A 92 -9.05 1.05 -12.01
C THR A 92 -10.09 0.24 -12.78
N THR A 93 -11.20 -0.13 -12.13
CA THR A 93 -12.31 -0.82 -12.81
C THR A 93 -13.00 0.09 -13.84
N GLY A 94 -13.24 1.36 -13.49
CA GLY A 94 -13.78 2.36 -14.43
C GLY A 94 -12.86 2.60 -15.62
N ALA A 95 -11.54 2.67 -15.39
CA ALA A 95 -10.54 2.76 -16.45
C ALA A 95 -10.52 1.52 -17.35
N GLY A 96 -10.72 0.32 -16.80
CA GLY A 96 -10.86 -0.91 -17.57
C GLY A 96 -12.08 -0.89 -18.49
N GLN A 97 -13.23 -0.43 -17.99
CA GLN A 97 -14.43 -0.28 -18.81
C GLN A 97 -14.25 0.73 -19.96
N LEU A 98 -13.56 1.85 -19.71
CA LEU A 98 -13.20 2.83 -20.73
C LEU A 98 -12.26 2.27 -21.79
N GLN A 99 -11.31 1.42 -21.40
CA GLN A 99 -10.39 0.75 -22.33
C GLN A 99 -11.15 -0.19 -23.27
N ILE A 100 -12.12 -0.95 -22.76
CA ILE A 100 -12.96 -1.85 -23.55
C ILE A 100 -13.85 -1.04 -24.52
N ALA A 101 -14.47 0.05 -24.05
CA ALA A 101 -15.36 0.87 -24.86
C ALA A 101 -14.64 1.59 -26.01
N MET A 102 -13.40 2.04 -25.79
CA MET A 102 -12.63 2.81 -26.78
C MET A 102 -11.52 2.01 -27.48
N LYS A 103 -11.43 0.68 -27.28
CA LYS A 103 -10.38 -0.21 -27.82
C LYS A 103 -8.95 0.27 -27.55
N LEU A 104 -8.67 0.77 -26.35
CA LEU A 104 -7.32 1.20 -25.98
C LEU A 104 -6.45 0.02 -25.47
N PRO A 105 -5.11 0.11 -25.60
CA PRO A 105 -4.18 -0.86 -25.01
C PRO A 105 -4.30 -0.95 -23.49
N GLU A 106 -4.10 -2.13 -22.91
CA GLU A 106 -4.20 -2.38 -21.46
C GLU A 106 -3.23 -1.54 -20.60
N SER A 107 -2.19 -0.98 -21.21
CA SER A 107 -1.23 -0.08 -20.56
C SER A 107 -1.87 1.20 -20.01
N MET A 108 -3.08 1.58 -20.45
CA MET A 108 -3.77 2.79 -19.98
C MET A 108 -4.12 2.75 -18.50
N GLY A 109 -4.40 1.57 -17.93
CA GLY A 109 -4.65 1.44 -16.49
C GLY A 109 -3.45 1.88 -15.65
N ALA A 110 -2.25 1.41 -16.01
CA ALA A 110 -1.01 1.78 -15.31
C ALA A 110 -0.66 3.27 -15.48
N VAL A 111 -0.89 3.82 -16.68
CA VAL A 111 -0.67 5.25 -16.96
C VAL A 111 -1.60 6.13 -16.11
N LEU A 112 -2.88 5.77 -15.99
CA LEU A 112 -3.83 6.49 -15.14
C LEU A 112 -3.46 6.40 -13.66
N GLN A 113 -3.03 5.25 -13.17
CA GLN A 113 -2.53 5.12 -11.79
C GLN A 113 -1.35 6.05 -11.55
N GLY A 114 -0.39 6.13 -12.48
CA GLY A 114 0.75 7.05 -12.41
C GLY A 114 0.33 8.53 -12.47
N LEU A 115 -0.63 8.87 -13.34
CA LEU A 115 -1.17 10.22 -13.47
C LEU A 115 -1.88 10.68 -12.19
N VAL A 116 -2.58 9.79 -11.49
CA VAL A 116 -3.21 10.10 -10.20
C VAL A 116 -2.17 10.17 -9.08
N LEU A 117 -1.14 9.33 -9.14
CA LEU A 117 -0.06 9.29 -8.15
C LEU A 117 0.74 10.60 -8.13
N ILE A 118 1.17 11.13 -9.29
CA ILE A 118 2.08 12.29 -9.36
C ILE A 118 1.52 13.54 -8.65
N PRO A 119 0.29 14.01 -8.94
CA PRO A 119 -0.31 15.16 -8.26
C PRO A 119 -0.53 14.91 -6.78
N LEU A 120 -0.87 13.69 -6.40
CA LEU A 120 -1.14 13.35 -5.02
C LEU A 120 0.14 13.32 -4.19
N LEU A 121 1.23 12.78 -4.73
CA LEU A 121 2.56 12.85 -4.11
C LEU A 121 3.06 14.30 -4.02
N ALA A 122 2.81 15.12 -5.06
CA ALA A 122 3.14 16.54 -5.01
C ALA A 122 2.35 17.27 -3.90
N GLY A 123 1.06 16.96 -3.76
CA GLY A 123 0.20 17.52 -2.69
C GLY A 123 0.52 16.97 -1.29
N SER A 124 0.88 15.69 -1.18
CA SER A 124 1.27 15.09 0.11
C SER A 124 2.60 15.64 0.60
N ILE A 125 3.58 15.88 -0.28
CA ILE A 125 4.81 16.61 0.06
C ILE A 125 4.47 18.00 0.60
N PHE A 126 3.54 18.70 -0.05
CA PHE A 126 3.11 20.03 0.39
C PHE A 126 2.36 20.03 1.74
N THR A 127 1.74 18.90 2.10
CA THR A 127 0.95 18.77 3.34
C THR A 127 1.77 18.22 4.51
N GLU A 128 2.70 17.29 4.27
CA GLU A 128 3.60 16.75 5.29
C GLU A 128 4.78 17.69 5.59
N HIS A 129 5.30 18.41 4.59
CA HIS A 129 6.19 19.53 4.84
C HIS A 129 5.33 20.75 5.22
N LYS A 130 4.93 20.82 6.49
CA LYS A 130 4.75 22.14 7.11
C LYS A 130 6.04 22.90 6.83
N LEU A 131 5.98 23.85 5.88
CA LEU A 131 7.00 24.87 5.67
C LEU A 131 7.23 25.56 7.02
N LYS A 132 8.16 25.03 7.82
CA LYS A 132 8.73 25.77 8.94
C LYS A 132 9.64 26.81 8.31
N LEU A 133 9.06 27.98 8.00
CA LEU A 133 9.79 29.23 7.85
C LEU A 133 10.56 29.44 9.15
N ILE A 134 11.82 29.00 9.18
CA ILE A 134 12.76 29.35 10.25
C ILE A 134 12.97 30.85 10.11
N LYS A 135 12.27 31.62 10.96
CA LYS A 135 12.54 33.05 11.15
C LYS A 135 13.98 33.15 11.66
N LYS A 136 14.87 33.61 10.78
CA LYS A 136 16.27 33.91 11.10
C LYS A 136 16.23 35.08 12.10
N GLU A 137 16.43 34.79 13.39
CA GLU A 137 16.65 35.83 14.39
C GLU A 137 17.98 36.50 14.07
N ALA A 138 17.91 37.81 13.85
CA ALA A 138 19.04 38.69 13.62
C ALA A 138 19.82 38.85 14.93
N ILE A 139 21.15 38.72 14.83
CA ILE A 139 22.12 39.18 15.82
C ILE A 139 22.78 40.41 15.21
#